data_AF-A0A925F8S4-F1
#
_entry.id   AF-A0A925F8S4-F1
#
_cell.length_a   1.000
_cell.length_b   1.000
_cell.length_c   1.000
_cell.angle_alpha   90.00
_cell.angle_beta   90.00
_cell.angle_gamma   90.00
#
_symmetry.space_group_name_H-M   'P 1'
#
loop_
_entity.id
_entity.type
_entity.pdbx_description
1 polymer ?
#
loop_
_entity_poly.entity_id
_entity_poly.type
_entity_poly.pdbx_seq_one_letter_code
_entity_poly.pdbx_strand_id
1 'polypeptide(L)'
;MDRLPRITEILKVEPFKVTCRWTTGEIRVVDFEELMTRWQVDKSAVEAPLRNYETFRFVSVGEGRTLQWVNVPVRHRAFDETGRASETESPLAFDPDVLYAESVSLEEFRLARISTKAAA
;
A
#
# COMPACT_ATOMS: atom_id res chain seq x y z
N MET A 1 23.10 8.99 4.84
CA MET A 1 21.88 9.36 4.10
C MET A 1 20.84 8.34 4.46
N ASP A 2 19.81 8.75 5.20
CA ASP A 2 18.68 7.86 5.45
C ASP A 2 17.93 7.69 4.14
N ARG A 3 17.91 6.45 3.65
CA ARG A 3 17.24 6.13 2.40
C ARG A 3 15.75 6.07 2.68
N LEU A 4 14.94 6.75 1.87
CA LEU A 4 13.48 6.73 2.02
C LEU A 4 12.98 5.27 2.06
N PRO A 5 12.06 4.92 2.98
CA PRO A 5 11.54 3.57 3.08
C PRO A 5 10.85 3.13 1.79
N ARG A 6 11.22 1.95 1.28
CA ARG A 6 10.60 1.36 0.08
C ARG A 6 10.23 -0.08 0.35
N ILE A 7 9.19 -0.57 -0.31
CA ILE A 7 8.74 -1.96 -0.17
C ILE A 7 9.69 -2.87 -0.94
N THR A 8 10.24 -3.87 -0.27
CA THR A 8 11.09 -4.88 -0.89
C THR A 8 10.32 -6.12 -1.30
N GLU A 9 9.31 -6.50 -0.52
CA GLU A 9 8.60 -7.77 -0.67
C GLU A 9 7.21 -7.70 0.00
N ILE A 10 6.21 -8.31 -0.64
CA ILE A 10 4.91 -8.61 -0.01
C ILE A 10 5.03 -9.97 0.67
N LEU A 11 4.82 -10.02 1.98
CA LEU A 11 4.90 -11.24 2.78
C LEU A 11 3.55 -11.94 2.89
N LYS A 12 2.46 -11.17 2.91
CA LYS A 12 1.10 -11.70 3.07
C LYS A 12 0.06 -10.75 2.50
N VAL A 13 -0.94 -11.31 1.84
CA VAL A 13 -2.14 -10.60 1.40
C VAL A 13 -3.34 -11.24 2.10
N GLU A 14 -4.05 -10.43 2.87
CA GLU A 14 -5.30 -10.77 3.54
C GLU A 14 -6.43 -9.90 2.95
N PRO A 15 -7.71 -10.20 3.25
CA PRO A 15 -8.79 -9.30 2.88
C PRO A 15 -8.48 -7.85 3.31
N PHE A 16 -8.21 -7.00 2.31
CA PHE A 16 -7.91 -5.57 2.42
C PHE A 16 -6.70 -5.21 3.30
N LYS A 17 -5.79 -6.14 3.58
CA LYS A 17 -4.54 -5.87 4.30
C LYS A 17 -3.35 -6.47 3.58
N VAL A 18 -2.24 -5.72 3.55
CA VAL A 18 -0.99 -6.18 2.93
C VAL A 18 0.15 -6.06 3.94
N THR A 19 0.78 -7.18 4.25
CA THR A 19 1.99 -7.20 5.07
C THR A 19 3.21 -7.16 4.17
N CYS A 20 4.09 -6.18 4.39
CA CYS A 20 5.26 -5.94 3.55
C CYS A 20 6.54 -5.87 4.37
N ARG A 21 7.66 -6.28 3.76
CA ARG A 21 9.01 -5.94 4.24
C ARG A 21 9.47 -4.65 3.57
N TRP A 22 10.09 -3.77 4.34
CA TRP A 22 10.61 -2.49 3.90
C TRP A 22 12.14 -2.46 3.85
N THR A 23 12.72 -1.54 3.09
CA THR A 23 14.19 -1.34 3.01
C THR A 23 14.80 -0.90 4.34
N THR A 24 14.00 -0.45 5.30
CA THR A 24 14.41 -0.18 6.67
C THR A 24 14.65 -1.45 7.48
N GLY A 25 14.24 -2.61 6.97
CA GLY A 25 14.24 -3.89 7.68
C GLY A 25 12.93 -4.20 8.39
N GLU A 26 12.07 -3.21 8.59
CA GLU A 26 10.79 -3.39 9.26
C GLU A 26 9.82 -4.24 8.45
N ILE A 27 8.98 -4.97 9.19
CA ILE A 27 7.79 -5.62 8.65
C ILE A 27 6.60 -4.81 9.11
N ARG A 28 5.82 -4.28 8.17
CA ARG A 28 4.69 -3.40 8.46
C ARG A 28 3.43 -3.88 7.74
N VAL A 29 2.28 -3.63 8.36
CA VAL A 29 0.95 -3.93 7.80
C VAL A 29 0.33 -2.64 7.30
N VAL A 30 -0.10 -2.63 6.05
CA VAL A 30 -0.97 -1.60 5.49
C VAL A 30 -2.41 -2.10 5.56
N ASP A 31 -3.27 -1.39 6.29
CA ASP A 31 -4.70 -1.69 6.41
C ASP A 31 -5.52 -0.82 5.46
N PHE A 32 -5.88 -1.37 4.30
CA PHE A 32 -6.61 -0.62 3.29
C PHE A 32 -8.09 -0.45 3.63
N GLU A 33 -8.66 -1.25 4.55
CA GLU A 33 -10.04 -1.07 5.00
C GLU A 33 -10.17 0.25 5.77
N GLU A 34 -9.22 0.52 6.66
CA GLU A 34 -9.13 1.79 7.39
C GLU A 34 -8.81 2.95 6.46
N LEU A 35 -7.81 2.79 5.58
CA LEU A 35 -7.40 3.84 4.65
C LEU A 35 -8.50 4.26 3.68
N MET A 36 -9.18 3.30 3.05
CA MET A 36 -10.28 3.60 2.12
C MET A 36 -11.45 4.30 2.83
N THR A 37 -11.61 4.09 4.14
CA THR A 37 -12.60 4.79 4.96
C THR A 37 -12.14 6.21 5.27
N ARG A 38 -10.90 6.39 5.75
CA ARG A 38 -10.33 7.71 6.08
C ARG A 38 -10.18 8.63 4.88
N TRP A 39 -9.75 8.08 3.75
CA TRP A 39 -9.61 8.83 2.49
C TRP A 39 -10.95 9.09 1.80
N GLN A 40 -12.06 8.61 2.35
CA GLN A 40 -13.40 8.78 1.77
C GLN A 40 -13.44 8.33 0.30
N VAL A 41 -12.90 7.14 0.02
CA VAL A 41 -12.85 6.61 -1.36
C VAL A 41 -14.26 6.30 -1.83
N ASP A 42 -14.81 7.17 -2.67
CA ASP A 42 -16.15 7.04 -3.23
C ASP A 42 -16.20 6.02 -4.37
N LYS A 43 -17.40 5.60 -4.78
CA LYS A 43 -17.59 4.66 -5.91
C LYS A 43 -17.09 5.18 -7.26
N SER A 44 -16.90 6.49 -7.41
CA SER A 44 -16.39 7.12 -8.63
C SER A 44 -14.87 7.35 -8.61
N ALA A 45 -14.20 7.03 -7.50
CA ALA A 45 -12.76 7.17 -7.38
C ALA A 45 -12.05 6.04 -8.15
N VAL A 46 -10.82 6.31 -8.61
CA VAL A 46 -10.00 5.33 -9.35
C VAL A 46 -9.69 4.09 -8.49
N GLU A 47 -9.69 4.28 -7.17
CA GLU A 47 -9.43 3.27 -6.14
C GLU A 47 -10.66 2.44 -5.80
N ALA A 48 -11.86 2.81 -6.26
CA ALA A 48 -13.11 2.10 -5.97
C ALA A 48 -13.06 0.59 -6.24
N PRO A 49 -12.39 0.09 -7.31
CA PRO A 49 -12.26 -1.35 -7.56
C PRO A 49 -11.56 -2.11 -6.41
N LEU A 50 -10.69 -1.45 -5.63
CA LEU A 50 -9.96 -2.07 -4.52
C LEU A 50 -10.86 -2.45 -3.34
N ARG A 51 -12.12 -1.98 -3.29
CA ARG A 51 -13.14 -2.44 -2.34
C ARG A 51 -13.63 -3.87 -2.63
N ASN A 52 -13.33 -4.43 -3.80
CA ASN A 52 -13.58 -5.83 -4.11
C ASN A 52 -12.31 -6.65 -3.86
N TYR A 53 -12.38 -7.65 -2.98
CA TYR A 53 -11.23 -8.49 -2.66
C TYR A 53 -10.68 -9.24 -3.88
N GLU A 54 -11.52 -9.68 -4.82
CA GLU A 54 -11.06 -10.34 -6.04
C GLU A 54 -10.24 -9.41 -6.94
N THR A 55 -10.42 -8.10 -6.81
CA THR A 55 -9.54 -7.12 -7.45
C THR A 55 -8.31 -6.85 -6.58
N PHE A 56 -8.51 -6.64 -5.28
CA PHE A 56 -7.47 -6.30 -4.31
C PHE A 56 -6.35 -7.34 -4.21
N ARG A 57 -6.67 -8.63 -4.30
CA ARG A 57 -5.70 -9.72 -4.14
C ARG A 57 -4.60 -9.78 -5.20
N PHE A 58 -4.73 -9.03 -6.29
CA PHE A 58 -3.74 -8.93 -7.37
C PHE A 58 -2.67 -7.85 -7.11
N VAL A 59 -2.57 -7.37 -5.87
CA VAL A 59 -1.51 -6.44 -5.45
C VAL A 59 -0.11 -7.03 -5.74
N SER A 60 0.79 -6.17 -6.22
CA SER A 60 2.19 -6.50 -6.52
C SER A 60 3.11 -5.36 -6.15
N VAL A 61 4.43 -5.61 -6.10
CA VAL A 61 5.43 -4.56 -5.93
C VAL A 61 5.83 -4.05 -7.32
N GLY A 62 5.57 -2.78 -7.61
CA GLY A 62 5.93 -2.14 -8.88
C GLY A 62 7.36 -1.63 -8.94
N GLU A 63 7.77 -1.09 -10.09
CA GLU A 63 9.13 -0.56 -10.33
C GLU A 63 9.51 0.54 -9.34
N GLY A 64 8.54 1.34 -8.90
CA GLY A 64 8.70 2.36 -7.85
C GLY A 64 8.93 1.81 -6.44
N ARG A 65 9.01 0.47 -6.28
CA ARG A 65 9.09 -0.23 -4.98
C ARG A 65 7.96 0.16 -4.03
N THR A 66 6.76 0.17 -4.57
CA THR A 66 5.50 0.45 -3.88
C THR A 66 4.43 -0.58 -4.30
N LEU A 67 3.29 -0.58 -3.62
CA LEU A 67 2.15 -1.42 -3.96
C LEU A 67 1.44 -0.88 -5.19
N GLN A 68 1.15 -1.79 -6.13
CA GLN A 68 0.36 -1.51 -7.33
C GLN A 68 -0.62 -2.64 -7.65
N TRP A 69 -1.67 -2.31 -8.40
CA TRP A 69 -2.69 -3.23 -8.90
C TRP A 69 -2.72 -3.22 -10.42
N VAL A 70 -2.07 -4.22 -11.03
CA VAL A 70 -1.96 -4.35 -12.50
C VAL A 70 -3.30 -4.59 -13.19
N ASN A 71 -4.29 -5.08 -12.44
CA ASN A 71 -5.67 -5.30 -12.88
C ASN A 71 -6.56 -4.06 -12.71
N VAL A 72 -6.03 -2.94 -12.21
CA VAL A 72 -6.73 -1.66 -12.08
C VAL A 72 -5.95 -0.60 -12.86
N PRO A 73 -6.23 -0.43 -14.17
CA PRO A 73 -5.53 0.55 -14.98
C PRO A 73 -6.00 1.98 -14.70
N VAL A 74 -5.06 2.91 -14.73
CA VAL A 74 -5.27 4.35 -14.56
C VAL A 74 -4.79 5.06 -15.82
N ARG A 75 -5.67 5.87 -16.41
CA ARG A 75 -5.36 6.68 -17.59
C ARG A 75 -4.86 8.04 -17.18
N HIS A 76 -3.71 8.41 -17.72
CA HIS A 76 -3.07 9.70 -17.51
C HIS A 76 -3.08 10.49 -18.80
N ARG A 77 -3.35 11.78 -18.67
CA ARG A 77 -3.23 12.72 -19.77
C ARG A 77 -2.07 13.66 -19.48
N ALA A 78 -1.01 13.52 -20.25
CA ALA A 78 0.15 14.42 -20.21
C ALA A 78 0.05 15.42 -21.36
N PHE A 79 0.55 16.63 -21.12
CA PHE A 79 0.66 17.65 -22.15
C PHE A 79 2.14 17.97 -22.37
N ASP A 80 2.57 17.98 -23.62
CA ASP A 80 3.92 18.43 -23.96
C ASP A 80 4.03 19.97 -23.92
N GLU A 81 5.24 20.48 -24.10
CA GLU A 81 5.54 21.91 -24.16
C GLU A 81 4.84 22.65 -25.31
N THR A 82 4.30 21.91 -26.29
CA THR A 82 3.50 22.46 -27.41
C THR A 82 2.00 22.42 -27.14
N GLY A 83 1.58 21.90 -25.98
CA GLY A 83 0.18 21.72 -25.58
C GLY A 83 -0.51 20.50 -26.20
N ARG A 84 0.22 19.59 -26.86
CA ARG A 84 -0.37 18.34 -27.37
C ARG A 84 -0.54 17.37 -26.22
N ALA A 85 -1.73 16.76 -26.16
CA ALA A 85 -2.03 15.72 -25.21
C ALA A 85 -1.53 14.36 -25.69
N SER A 86 -0.88 13.62 -24.80
CA SER A 86 -0.65 12.18 -24.93
C SER A 86 -1.40 11.45 -23.83
N GLU A 87 -2.00 10.31 -24.17
CA GLU A 87 -2.60 9.40 -23.19
C GLU A 87 -1.67 8.23 -22.92
N THR A 88 -1.46 7.95 -21.64
CA THR A 88 -0.68 6.79 -21.17
C THR A 88 -1.45 6.07 -20.09
N GLU A 89 -1.30 4.75 -20.02
CA GLU A 89 -1.95 3.93 -19.00
C GLU A 89 -0.90 3.31 -18.08
N SER A 90 -1.18 3.28 -16.78
CA SER A 90 -0.35 2.59 -15.80
C SER A 90 -1.24 1.81 -14.82
N PRO A 91 -0.69 0.83 -14.10
CA PRO A 91 -1.36 0.28 -12.92
C PRO A 91 -1.69 1.37 -11.90
N LEU A 92 -2.76 1.17 -11.14
CA LEU A 92 -3.03 1.94 -9.93
C LEU A 92 -1.93 1.63 -8.91
N ALA A 93 -1.26 2.66 -8.41
CA ALA A 93 -0.23 2.54 -7.39
C ALA A 93 -0.41 3.63 -6.34
N PHE A 94 -0.04 3.33 -5.09
CA PHE A 94 -0.02 4.33 -4.02
C PHE A 94 1.40 4.82 -3.77
N ASP A 95 1.51 6.05 -3.27
CA ASP A 95 2.79 6.63 -2.90
C ASP A 95 3.43 5.82 -1.74
N PRO A 96 4.68 5.33 -1.88
CA PRO A 96 5.32 4.54 -0.83
C PRO A 96 5.53 5.31 0.48
N ASP A 97 5.67 6.63 0.43
CA ASP A 97 5.88 7.46 1.62
C ASP A 97 4.56 7.57 2.42
N VAL A 98 3.42 7.69 1.71
CA VAL A 98 2.08 7.63 2.31
C VAL A 98 1.84 6.25 2.92
N LEU A 99 2.10 5.18 2.17
CA LEU A 99 1.93 3.81 2.68
C LEU A 99 2.80 3.53 3.90
N TYR A 100 4.02 4.07 3.94
CA TYR A 100 4.91 3.90 5.09
C TYR A 100 4.34 4.60 6.33
N ALA A 101 3.94 5.87 6.20
CA ALA A 101 3.38 6.67 7.27
C ALA A 101 2.09 6.07 7.87
N GLU A 102 1.28 5.43 7.02
CA GLU A 102 -0.01 4.88 7.40
C GLU A 102 0.04 3.41 7.83
N SER A 103 1.16 2.73 7.62
CA SER A 103 1.33 1.33 8.02
C SER A 103 1.74 1.20 9.49
N VAL A 104 1.52 0.03 10.09
CA VAL A 104 1.89 -0.25 11.48
C VAL A 104 3.00 -1.30 11.53
N SER A 105 4.04 -1.06 12.33
CA SER A 105 5.13 -2.02 12.51
C SER A 105 4.67 -3.25 13.31
N LEU A 106 5.00 -4.44 12.82
CA LEU A 106 4.73 -5.70 13.54
C LEU A 106 5.66 -5.93 14.74
N GLU A 107 6.78 -5.22 14.83
CA GLU A 107 7.67 -5.35 15.98
C GLU A 107 7.05 -4.79 17.27
N GLU A 108 6.17 -3.79 17.14
CA GLU A 108 5.41 -3.23 18.27
C GLU A 108 4.50 -4.28 18.92
N PHE A 109 3.93 -5.20 18.14
CA PHE A 109 3.07 -6.28 18.65
C PHE A 109 3.87 -7.41 19.32
N ARG A 110 5.15 -7.59 18.99
CA ARG A 110 6.03 -8.58 19.67
C ARG A 110 6.43 -8.13 21.08
N LEU A 111 6.38 -6.84 21.37
CA LEU A 111 6.75 -6.26 22.67
C LEU A 111 5.58 -6.20 23.68
N ALA A 112 4.39 -6.68 23.33
CA ALA A 112 3.35 -6.97 24.32
C ALA A 112 3.87 -8.08 25.25
N ARG A 113 4.52 -7.66 26.34
CA ARG A 113 5.05 -8.51 27.41
C ARG A 113 3.96 -9.49 27.80
N ILE A 114 4.29 -10.78 27.77
CA ILE A 114 3.62 -11.77 28.61
C ILE A 114 3.69 -11.20 30.03
N SER A 115 2.56 -10.72 30.55
CA SER A 115 2.43 -10.44 31.97
C SER A 115 2.54 -11.79 32.67
N THR A 116 3.74 -12.16 33.10
CA THR A 116 3.94 -13.25 34.05
C THR A 116 3.19 -12.87 35.31
N LYS A 117 1.97 -13.40 35.47
CA LYS A 117 1.33 -13.46 36.78
C LYS A 117 2.13 -14.51 37.56
N ALA A 118 2.98 -14.02 38.45
CA ALA A 118 3.78 -14.81 39.35
C ALA A 118 2.89 -15.71 40.21
N ALA A 119 3.39 -16.91 40.47
CA ALA A 119 2.81 -17.91 41.36
C ALA A 119 2.56 -17.34 42.77
N ALA A 120 1.44 -17.73 43.35
CA ALA A 120 1.23 -17.90 44.78
C ALA A 120 0.21 -19.03 44.98
#